data_AF-A0A8J2EJX7-F1
#
_entry.id   AF-A0A8J2EJX7-F1
#
_cell.length_a   1.000
_cell.length_b   1.000
_cell.length_c   1.000
_cell.angle_alpha   90.00
_cell.angle_beta   90.00
_cell.angle_gamma   90.00
#
_symmetry.space_group_name_H-M   'P 1'
#
loop_
_entity.id
_entity.type
_entity.pdbx_description
1 polymer ?
#
loop_
_entity_poly.entity_id
_entity_poly.type
_entity_poly.pdbx_seq_one_letter_code
_entity_poly.pdbx_strand_id
1 'polypeptide(L)'
;MSDGILLSSIDFEDGTNDKLPSTAIDENNRKIIKDISKNEEKILDDSDLIAVDNWRNKGRQSRYDYHNSLNSSDEENDKSAVKVFEKKIIASPKKLAVYNSSDEESDLSAVFEKKITASPKKLTVINSSNEENDISAVKTPDILDQTITPENTNKTSTFDTKKKKKLGILQNGNKRNPISLKGINVLLFNTCAIDSIIHVLAVTGKDDPQFLKYMKENSNQTMKFICEFIDKGPVTSVYKSRTVLLSQLFKDRIVEKNKESVLYANEIDMWSSIFDIWTRCFPNSACFNHDCRICGLHKVPVPMVQVNHKILWEGGYSKLEESISTFDSKIRCTKCKLTMINRSLLFNRCICIELNVQKLKSGPLTCKLRDMPAIIQLNNFNYRLRGIIECEAGHFKSYCRRGQNYWSLYDDKATTATKVLSSKDVKPDAVIFTRIL
;
A
#
# COMPACT_ATOMS: atom_id res chain seq x y z
N MET A 1 39.83 -10.73 -42.15
CA MET A 1 39.27 -12.10 -42.09
C MET A 1 38.07 -11.98 -41.20
N SER A 2 36.92 -11.93 -41.86
CA SER A 2 35.67 -11.39 -41.35
C SER A 2 34.61 -12.40 -41.72
N ASP A 3 34.13 -13.18 -40.76
CA ASP A 3 33.09 -14.17 -41.01
C ASP A 3 31.75 -13.63 -40.53
N GLY A 4 31.01 -13.09 -41.49
CA GLY A 4 29.60 -12.73 -41.37
C GLY A 4 28.74 -13.94 -41.69
N ILE A 5 27.82 -14.28 -40.78
CA ILE A 5 26.80 -15.31 -40.99
C ILE A 5 25.59 -14.66 -41.68
N LEU A 6 25.34 -15.11 -42.91
CA LEU A 6 24.15 -14.80 -43.71
C LEU A 6 22.94 -15.56 -43.17
N LEU A 7 21.86 -14.84 -42.88
CA LEU A 7 20.52 -15.38 -42.68
C LEU A 7 19.80 -15.36 -44.04
N SER A 8 19.50 -16.54 -44.58
CA SER A 8 18.65 -16.69 -45.76
C SER A 8 17.19 -16.94 -45.35
N SER A 9 16.31 -16.12 -45.91
CA SER A 9 14.86 -16.22 -45.91
C SER A 9 14.38 -17.55 -46.50
N ILE A 10 13.35 -18.15 -45.90
CA ILE A 10 12.62 -19.30 -46.46
C ILE A 10 11.21 -18.81 -46.78
N ASP A 11 10.86 -18.92 -48.06
CA ASP A 11 9.54 -18.65 -48.62
C ASP A 11 8.55 -19.77 -48.27
N PHE A 12 7.31 -19.39 -47.98
CA PHE A 12 6.18 -20.31 -47.80
C PHE A 12 5.47 -20.50 -49.14
N GLU A 13 5.49 -21.72 -49.67
CA GLU A 13 4.60 -22.15 -50.75
C GLU A 13 3.37 -22.86 -50.17
N ASP A 14 2.20 -22.45 -50.66
CA ASP A 14 0.89 -23.07 -50.47
C ASP A 14 0.82 -24.41 -51.22
N GLY A 15 0.26 -25.45 -50.58
CA GLY A 15 0.12 -26.76 -51.22
C GLY A 15 -0.71 -27.79 -50.45
N THR A 16 -2.02 -27.75 -50.67
CA THR A 16 -2.97 -28.87 -50.85
C THR A 16 -3.00 -30.09 -49.90
N ASN A 17 -4.19 -30.28 -49.30
CA ASN A 17 -4.93 -31.52 -49.05
C ASN A 17 -4.19 -32.86 -49.08
N ASP A 18 -4.12 -33.53 -47.92
CA ASP A 18 -4.32 -34.97 -47.88
C ASP A 18 -4.98 -35.43 -46.56
N LYS A 19 -5.97 -36.31 -46.71
CA LYS A 19 -6.72 -36.98 -45.64
C LYS A 19 -5.86 -38.08 -45.03
N LEU A 20 -5.69 -38.08 -43.71
CA LEU A 20 -5.18 -39.24 -42.95
C LEU A 20 -6.04 -39.48 -41.69
N PRO A 21 -6.17 -40.76 -41.25
CA PRO A 21 -7.31 -41.25 -40.48
C PRO A 21 -7.17 -41.03 -38.98
N SER A 22 -8.26 -40.57 -38.38
CA SER A 22 -8.46 -40.54 -36.93
C SER A 22 -9.03 -41.89 -36.46
N THR A 23 -8.24 -42.70 -35.76
CA THR A 23 -8.68 -43.66 -34.70
C THR A 23 -7.51 -44.57 -34.30
N ALA A 24 -6.60 -44.08 -33.46
CA ALA A 24 -5.65 -44.96 -32.72
C ALA A 24 -5.02 -44.34 -31.46
N ILE A 25 -5.23 -43.05 -31.19
CA ILE A 25 -4.56 -42.34 -30.07
C ILE A 25 -5.41 -42.30 -28.79
N ASP A 26 -6.69 -42.66 -28.84
CA ASP A 26 -7.63 -42.42 -27.73
C ASP A 26 -7.74 -43.58 -26.72
N GLU A 27 -7.33 -44.80 -27.06
CA GLU A 27 -7.42 -45.94 -26.13
C GLU A 27 -6.25 -46.03 -25.15
N ASN A 28 -5.04 -45.63 -25.56
CA ASN A 28 -3.87 -45.69 -24.69
C ASN A 28 -3.94 -44.61 -23.59
N ASN A 29 -4.51 -43.44 -23.90
CA ASN A 29 -4.75 -42.37 -22.93
C ASN A 29 -5.87 -42.71 -21.94
N ARG A 30 -6.93 -43.42 -22.36
CA ARG A 30 -7.99 -43.90 -21.46
C ARG A 30 -7.51 -44.99 -20.50
N LYS A 31 -6.54 -45.82 -20.92
CA LYS A 31 -5.94 -46.86 -20.07
C LYS A 31 -5.06 -46.25 -18.98
N ILE A 32 -4.23 -45.26 -19.34
CA ILE A 32 -3.41 -44.49 -18.39
C ILE A 32 -4.28 -43.75 -17.36
N ILE A 33 -5.40 -43.16 -17.77
CA ILE A 33 -6.33 -42.46 -16.85
C ILE A 33 -7.05 -43.43 -15.89
N LYS A 34 -7.39 -44.65 -16.33
CA LYS A 34 -7.99 -45.69 -15.48
C LYS A 34 -6.99 -46.35 -14.53
N ASP A 35 -5.72 -46.44 -14.90
CA ASP A 35 -4.67 -46.99 -14.04
C ASP A 35 -4.24 -45.97 -12.97
N ILE A 36 -4.36 -44.66 -13.25
CA ILE A 36 -4.19 -43.59 -12.24
C ILE A 36 -5.33 -43.62 -11.21
N SER A 37 -6.58 -43.87 -11.62
CA SER A 37 -7.73 -43.87 -10.70
C SER A 37 -7.82 -45.10 -9.77
N LYS A 38 -7.06 -46.16 -10.05
CA LYS A 38 -7.04 -47.39 -9.23
C LYS A 38 -5.92 -47.41 -8.18
N ASN A 39 -4.96 -46.50 -8.25
CA ASN A 39 -3.85 -46.39 -7.30
C ASN A 39 -4.07 -45.33 -6.21
N GLU A 40 -5.23 -44.65 -6.18
CA GLU A 40 -5.53 -43.60 -5.19
C GLU A 40 -5.91 -44.13 -3.80
N GLU A 41 -6.14 -45.44 -3.61
CA GLU A 41 -6.55 -45.99 -2.30
C GLU A 41 -5.42 -46.51 -1.40
N LYS A 42 -4.15 -46.46 -1.84
CA LYS A 42 -3.01 -46.90 -1.00
C LYS A 42 -1.75 -46.05 -1.21
N ILE A 43 -1.84 -44.75 -0.91
CA ILE A 43 -0.65 -43.99 -0.53
C ILE A 43 -0.91 -43.40 0.85
N LEU A 44 -0.22 -44.02 1.81
CA LEU A 44 -0.06 -43.58 3.19
C LEU A 44 0.39 -42.12 3.23
N ASP A 45 -0.42 -41.32 3.89
CA ASP A 45 -0.06 -40.40 4.97
C ASP A 45 1.40 -39.89 5.01
N ASP A 46 1.73 -38.98 4.08
CA ASP A 46 2.84 -38.04 4.19
C ASP A 46 2.35 -36.68 4.76
N SER A 47 1.32 -36.70 5.64
CA SER A 47 0.84 -35.48 6.29
C SER A 47 1.79 -34.94 7.38
N ASP A 48 2.90 -35.64 7.64
CA ASP A 48 3.86 -35.32 8.71
C ASP A 48 5.24 -34.79 8.28
N LEU A 49 5.52 -34.57 6.98
CA LEU A 49 6.82 -33.99 6.55
C LEU A 49 6.75 -32.68 5.76
N ILE A 50 5.55 -32.20 5.47
CA ILE A 50 5.32 -30.78 5.20
C ILE A 50 4.04 -30.42 5.93
N ALA A 51 4.17 -30.22 7.25
CA ALA A 51 3.33 -29.26 7.92
C ALA A 51 3.43 -27.98 7.10
N VAL A 52 2.43 -27.76 6.24
CA VAL A 52 1.99 -26.44 5.81
C VAL A 52 1.59 -25.78 7.10
N ASP A 53 2.62 -25.31 7.81
CA ASP A 53 2.45 -24.85 9.15
C ASP A 53 1.57 -23.63 9.01
N ASN A 54 0.44 -23.73 9.66
CA ASN A 54 -0.71 -22.85 9.57
C ASN A 54 -0.39 -21.53 10.30
N TRP A 55 0.79 -20.95 10.03
CA TRP A 55 1.29 -19.69 10.57
C TRP A 55 0.42 -18.51 10.14
N ARG A 56 -0.36 -18.67 9.06
CA ARG A 56 -1.36 -17.68 8.63
C ARG A 56 -2.36 -17.31 9.74
N ASN A 57 -2.65 -18.22 10.67
CA ASN A 57 -3.71 -18.03 11.67
C ASN A 57 -3.34 -18.37 13.13
N LYS A 58 -2.34 -19.22 13.42
CA LYS A 58 -2.06 -19.66 14.81
C LYS A 58 -1.54 -18.54 15.75
N GLY A 59 -1.06 -17.42 15.22
CA GLY A 59 -0.67 -16.24 16.01
C GLY A 59 -1.71 -15.12 16.04
N ARG A 60 -2.84 -15.25 15.32
CA ARG A 60 -3.92 -14.27 15.35
C ARG A 60 -4.93 -14.67 16.42
N GLN A 61 -4.59 -14.44 17.69
CA GLN A 61 -5.63 -13.91 18.55
C GLN A 61 -5.88 -12.51 18.02
N SER A 62 -7.05 -12.30 17.41
CA SER A 62 -7.42 -10.94 17.06
C SER A 62 -7.41 -10.15 18.37
N ARG A 63 -6.88 -8.93 18.39
CA ARG A 63 -7.04 -8.05 19.57
C ARG A 63 -8.52 -7.87 19.97
N TYR A 64 -9.44 -8.20 19.06
CA TYR A 64 -10.87 -8.29 19.30
C TYR A 64 -11.22 -9.31 20.40
N ASP A 65 -10.54 -10.48 20.42
CA ASP A 65 -10.78 -11.53 21.40
C ASP A 65 -10.19 -11.17 22.78
N TYR A 66 -9.07 -10.44 22.79
CA TYR A 66 -8.38 -10.05 24.03
C TYR A 66 -9.12 -8.94 24.80
N HIS A 67 -9.75 -7.99 24.11
CA HIS A 67 -10.53 -6.93 24.77
C HIS A 67 -11.90 -7.41 25.25
N ASN A 68 -12.52 -8.40 24.59
CA ASN A 68 -13.76 -8.99 25.09
C ASN A 68 -13.54 -9.90 26.32
N SER A 69 -12.35 -10.47 26.52
CA SER A 69 -12.06 -11.29 27.70
C SER A 69 -11.68 -10.49 28.94
N LEU A 70 -11.30 -9.21 28.81
CA LEU A 70 -10.99 -8.33 29.95
C LEU A 70 -12.22 -7.65 30.56
N ASN A 71 -13.36 -7.70 29.87
CA ASN A 71 -14.64 -7.15 30.34
C ASN A 71 -15.57 -8.21 30.96
N SER A 72 -15.10 -9.45 31.18
CA SER A 72 -15.93 -10.56 31.67
C SER A 72 -15.48 -11.16 33.01
N SER A 73 -14.62 -10.49 33.77
CA SER A 73 -14.05 -11.06 35.01
C SER A 73 -14.16 -10.18 36.24
N ASP A 74 -15.15 -9.28 36.30
CA ASP A 74 -15.52 -8.58 37.53
C ASP A 74 -17.05 -8.35 37.54
N GLU A 75 -17.82 -9.37 37.92
CA GLU A 75 -19.17 -9.24 38.49
C GLU A 75 -19.63 -10.62 39.00
N GLU A 76 -19.24 -10.94 40.24
CA GLU A 76 -19.96 -11.92 41.07
C GLU A 76 -21.02 -11.20 41.90
N ASN A 77 -22.18 -11.87 42.01
CA ASN A 77 -23.31 -11.62 42.92
C ASN A 77 -24.35 -10.58 42.50
N ASP A 78 -25.45 -11.03 41.87
CA ASP A 78 -26.73 -11.08 42.60
C ASP A 78 -27.74 -12.05 41.95
N LYS A 79 -28.42 -12.83 42.79
CA LYS A 79 -29.45 -13.79 42.39
C LYS A 79 -30.81 -13.11 42.47
N SER A 80 -31.42 -12.82 41.32
CA SER A 80 -32.88 -12.64 41.28
C SER A 80 -33.47 -13.00 39.92
N ALA A 81 -34.66 -13.59 39.96
CA ALA A 81 -35.34 -14.28 38.87
C ALA A 81 -35.69 -13.40 37.68
N VAL A 82 -35.33 -13.85 36.46
CA VAL A 82 -35.82 -13.26 35.20
C VAL A 82 -36.90 -14.14 34.60
N LYS A 83 -38.09 -13.56 34.47
CA LYS A 83 -39.26 -14.11 33.79
C LYS A 83 -38.96 -14.33 32.31
N VAL A 84 -39.28 -15.52 31.83
CA VAL A 84 -39.35 -15.90 30.42
C VAL A 84 -40.38 -15.03 29.72
N PHE A 85 -39.96 -14.20 28.77
CA PHE A 85 -40.86 -13.55 27.81
C PHE A 85 -40.80 -14.32 26.48
N GLU A 86 -41.96 -14.86 26.09
CA GLU A 86 -42.19 -15.52 24.82
C GLU A 86 -41.92 -14.57 23.64
N LYS A 87 -41.08 -15.02 22.71
CA LYS A 87 -40.83 -14.35 21.43
C LYS A 87 -42.04 -14.57 20.52
N LYS A 88 -42.85 -13.51 20.36
CA LYS A 88 -43.91 -13.44 19.35
C LYS A 88 -43.27 -13.31 17.97
N ILE A 89 -43.47 -14.33 17.12
CA ILE A 89 -43.09 -14.32 15.70
C ILE A 89 -44.00 -13.32 14.99
N ILE A 90 -43.44 -12.25 14.43
CA ILE A 90 -44.15 -11.29 13.58
C ILE A 90 -43.74 -11.54 12.13
N ALA A 91 -44.76 -11.63 11.28
CA ALA A 91 -44.69 -12.01 9.88
C ALA A 91 -43.87 -11.05 9.01
N SER A 92 -43.21 -11.64 8.01
CA SER A 92 -42.40 -10.98 6.97
C SER A 92 -43.20 -9.97 6.13
N PRO A 93 -42.66 -8.77 5.83
CA PRO A 93 -43.23 -7.91 4.81
C PRO A 93 -42.85 -8.35 3.39
N LYS A 94 -43.81 -8.10 2.50
CA LYS A 94 -43.87 -8.43 1.08
C LYS A 94 -42.70 -7.85 0.26
N LYS A 95 -42.27 -8.63 -0.73
CA LYS A 95 -41.37 -8.27 -1.83
C LYS A 95 -41.80 -6.94 -2.47
N LEU A 96 -40.89 -5.97 -2.54
CA LEU A 96 -41.00 -4.78 -3.38
C LEU A 96 -40.16 -4.97 -4.65
N ALA A 97 -40.74 -4.52 -5.76
CA ALA A 97 -40.32 -4.81 -7.12
C ALA A 97 -38.97 -4.17 -7.49
N VAL A 98 -38.24 -4.88 -8.35
CA VAL A 98 -37.04 -4.43 -9.06
C VAL A 98 -37.47 -3.33 -10.04
N TYR A 99 -36.94 -2.13 -9.88
CA TYR A 99 -37.07 -1.06 -10.86
C TYR A 99 -35.79 -1.00 -11.69
N ASN A 100 -35.89 -1.45 -12.94
CA ASN A 100 -34.88 -1.23 -13.97
C ASN A 100 -35.15 0.13 -14.61
N SER A 101 -34.22 1.07 -14.49
CA SER A 101 -34.20 2.27 -15.33
C SER A 101 -32.93 2.24 -16.18
N SER A 102 -33.10 1.79 -17.42
CA SER A 102 -32.23 2.11 -18.55
C SER A 102 -32.48 3.56 -18.97
N ASP A 103 -31.42 4.16 -19.50
CA ASP A 103 -31.39 5.31 -20.40
C ASP A 103 -31.86 6.66 -19.85
N GLU A 104 -30.90 7.57 -19.65
CA GLU A 104 -30.93 8.92 -20.24
C GLU A 104 -29.52 9.54 -20.14
N GLU A 105 -28.79 9.45 -21.25
CA GLU A 105 -27.76 10.42 -21.61
C GLU A 105 -28.45 11.74 -21.94
N SER A 106 -28.07 12.83 -21.27
CA SER A 106 -28.26 14.17 -21.85
C SER A 106 -27.14 15.12 -21.42
N ASP A 107 -26.54 15.71 -22.45
CA ASP A 107 -25.60 16.80 -22.45
C ASP A 107 -26.08 18.00 -21.63
N LEU A 108 -25.23 18.46 -20.70
CA LEU A 108 -25.29 19.82 -20.16
C LEU A 108 -23.87 20.39 -20.02
N SER A 109 -23.30 20.77 -21.16
CA SER A 109 -22.13 21.65 -21.23
C SER A 109 -22.52 23.00 -21.81
N ALA A 110 -23.02 23.91 -20.96
CA ALA A 110 -22.97 25.35 -21.20
C ALA A 110 -23.34 26.10 -19.91
N VAL A 111 -22.82 27.33 -19.79
CA VAL A 111 -23.16 28.36 -18.79
C VAL A 111 -22.34 28.28 -17.49
N PHE A 112 -21.19 28.96 -17.48
CA PHE A 112 -20.89 30.03 -16.52
C PHE A 112 -19.67 30.85 -17.00
N GLU A 113 -19.94 31.85 -17.84
CA GLU A 113 -19.08 33.03 -17.94
C GLU A 113 -19.47 34.00 -16.83
N LYS A 114 -18.54 34.34 -15.92
CA LYS A 114 -18.62 35.60 -15.18
C LYS A 114 -17.25 36.12 -14.78
N LYS A 115 -16.85 37.15 -15.54
CA LYS A 115 -16.07 38.35 -15.18
C LYS A 115 -15.39 38.35 -13.79
N ILE A 116 -14.06 38.34 -13.79
CA ILE A 116 -13.26 38.91 -12.71
C ILE A 116 -12.64 40.20 -13.23
N THR A 117 -13.11 41.32 -12.69
CA THR A 117 -12.54 42.65 -12.85
C THR A 117 -11.29 42.78 -11.99
N ALA A 118 -10.18 43.15 -12.62
CA ALA A 118 -8.93 43.48 -11.95
C ALA A 118 -9.00 44.89 -11.34
N SER A 119 -8.38 45.07 -10.17
CA SER A 119 -7.92 46.38 -9.70
C SER A 119 -6.61 46.25 -8.93
N PRO A 120 -5.66 47.18 -9.13
CA PRO A 120 -4.26 46.99 -8.76
C PRO A 120 -4.01 47.40 -7.31
N LYS A 121 -3.21 46.63 -6.59
CA LYS A 121 -2.65 47.05 -5.30
C LYS A 121 -1.21 47.53 -5.46
N LYS A 122 -1.04 48.81 -5.12
CA LYS A 122 0.16 49.61 -4.86
C LYS A 122 1.40 48.79 -4.44
N LEU A 123 2.49 49.03 -5.18
CA LEU A 123 3.85 48.84 -4.70
C LEU A 123 4.10 49.73 -3.48
N THR A 124 4.74 49.18 -2.46
CA THR A 124 5.31 49.94 -1.35
C THR A 124 6.83 49.87 -1.49
N VAL A 125 7.42 51.05 -1.65
CA VAL A 125 8.86 51.32 -1.65
C VAL A 125 9.38 51.11 -0.23
N ILE A 126 10.47 50.36 -0.06
CA ILE A 126 11.29 50.40 1.16
C ILE A 126 12.70 50.79 0.74
N ASN A 127 13.10 51.97 1.20
CA ASN A 127 14.44 52.51 1.08
C ASN A 127 15.39 51.88 2.11
N SER A 128 16.65 51.90 1.69
CA SER A 128 17.91 51.55 2.31
C SER A 128 18.30 52.33 3.58
N SER A 129 19.11 51.70 4.43
CA SER A 129 20.31 52.24 5.12
C SER A 129 20.97 51.05 5.84
N ASN A 130 22.17 50.62 5.43
CA ASN A 130 23.50 51.09 5.85
C ASN A 130 23.70 50.99 7.36
N GLU A 131 24.56 50.04 7.77
CA GLU A 131 25.59 50.31 8.78
C GLU A 131 26.77 49.36 8.58
N GLU A 132 27.93 49.98 8.47
CA GLU A 132 29.27 49.43 8.36
C GLU A 132 29.73 48.88 9.71
N ASN A 133 30.64 47.90 9.71
CA ASN A 133 31.73 47.88 10.69
C ASN A 133 32.89 47.02 10.19
N ASP A 134 34.00 47.74 9.97
CA ASP A 134 35.37 47.28 9.78
C ASP A 134 35.88 46.47 10.98
N ILE A 135 36.64 45.39 10.72
CA ILE A 135 37.88 45.10 11.48
C ILE A 135 38.94 44.47 10.55
N SER A 136 40.08 45.15 10.52
CA SER A 136 41.44 44.87 10.03
C SER A 136 41.96 43.43 10.22
N ALA A 137 42.52 42.79 9.20
CA ALA A 137 43.92 42.81 8.73
C ALA A 137 44.89 41.85 9.47
N VAL A 138 45.35 40.81 8.75
CA VAL A 138 46.69 40.22 8.89
C VAL A 138 47.21 39.89 7.50
N LYS A 139 48.36 40.48 7.14
CA LYS A 139 49.13 40.27 5.91
C LYS A 139 50.17 39.18 6.10
N THR A 140 50.44 38.34 5.09
CA THR A 140 51.78 37.89 4.61
C THR A 140 51.64 36.87 3.44
N PRO A 141 52.66 36.63 2.58
CA PRO A 141 52.66 37.19 1.23
C PRO A 141 52.71 36.15 0.08
N ASP A 142 52.36 36.68 -1.10
CA ASP A 142 52.79 36.38 -2.47
C ASP A 142 53.47 35.04 -2.79
N ILE A 143 52.79 34.25 -3.64
CA ILE A 143 53.43 33.57 -4.78
C ILE A 143 52.56 33.80 -6.02
N LEU A 144 53.18 34.45 -7.01
CA LEU A 144 52.75 34.63 -8.39
C LEU A 144 52.48 33.28 -9.08
N ASP A 145 51.33 33.11 -9.72
CA ASP A 145 51.30 32.43 -11.03
C ASP A 145 50.10 32.86 -11.88
N GLN A 146 50.32 32.81 -13.18
CA GLN A 146 49.73 33.62 -14.22
C GLN A 146 48.35 33.15 -14.71
N THR A 147 47.45 34.12 -14.82
CA THR A 147 46.47 34.37 -15.90
C THR A 147 46.18 33.26 -16.92
N ILE A 148 44.98 32.66 -16.82
CA ILE A 148 44.07 32.39 -17.97
C ILE A 148 42.63 32.58 -17.49
N THR A 149 41.96 33.65 -17.93
CA THR A 149 40.53 33.90 -17.72
C THR A 149 39.71 33.32 -18.88
N PRO A 150 38.72 32.45 -18.61
CA PRO A 150 37.58 32.26 -19.51
C PRO A 150 36.41 33.12 -19.02
N GLU A 151 36.06 34.15 -19.77
CA GLU A 151 34.75 34.80 -19.71
C GLU A 151 33.67 33.75 -20.03
N ASN A 152 33.09 33.18 -18.97
CA ASN A 152 31.88 32.38 -19.08
C ASN A 152 30.79 33.11 -18.31
N THR A 153 29.83 33.64 -19.07
CA THR A 153 28.60 34.26 -18.61
C THR A 153 27.80 33.29 -17.75
N ASN A 154 28.08 33.28 -16.45
CA ASN A 154 27.22 32.69 -15.44
C ASN A 154 25.95 33.53 -15.33
N LYS A 155 24.99 33.26 -16.22
CA LYS A 155 23.59 33.56 -15.97
C LYS A 155 23.17 32.71 -14.78
N THR A 156 23.35 33.26 -13.58
CA THR A 156 22.73 32.82 -12.34
C THR A 156 21.23 32.83 -12.58
N SER A 157 20.68 31.68 -12.99
CA SER A 157 19.24 31.48 -13.00
C SER A 157 18.79 31.65 -11.56
N THR A 158 18.15 32.77 -11.28
CA THR A 158 17.44 33.04 -10.05
C THR A 158 16.34 31.98 -9.96
N PHE A 159 16.70 30.82 -9.40
CA PHE A 159 15.75 29.76 -9.10
C PHE A 159 14.80 30.34 -8.08
N ASP A 160 13.61 30.70 -8.55
CA ASP A 160 12.48 31.10 -7.76
C ASP A 160 12.31 30.09 -6.61
N THR A 161 12.76 30.48 -5.41
CA THR A 161 12.61 29.67 -4.19
C THR A 161 11.16 29.76 -3.73
N LYS A 162 10.21 29.29 -4.56
CA LYS A 162 8.83 29.11 -4.15
C LYS A 162 8.85 28.17 -2.95
N LYS A 163 8.53 28.71 -1.77
CA LYS A 163 8.43 27.96 -0.52
C LYS A 163 7.59 26.72 -0.78
N LYS A 164 8.21 25.54 -0.76
CA LYS A 164 7.50 24.26 -0.96
C LYS A 164 6.42 24.15 0.12
N LYS A 165 5.14 24.29 -0.27
CA LYS A 165 3.98 24.14 0.63
C LYS A 165 4.14 22.85 1.42
N LYS A 166 4.01 22.85 2.75
CA LYS A 166 4.10 21.62 3.56
C LYS A 166 2.92 20.68 3.24
N LEU A 167 3.14 19.36 3.31
CA LEU A 167 2.02 18.41 3.17
C LEU A 167 1.19 18.45 4.46
N GLY A 168 -0.13 18.61 4.34
CA GLY A 168 -1.03 18.61 5.50
C GLY A 168 -1.23 17.21 6.09
N ILE A 169 -1.95 17.12 7.21
CA ILE A 169 -2.39 15.85 7.82
C ILE A 169 -3.84 15.58 7.41
N LEU A 170 -4.14 14.32 7.08
CA LEU A 170 -5.52 13.85 6.95
C LEU A 170 -6.02 13.55 8.35
N GLN A 171 -7.10 14.20 8.76
CA GLN A 171 -7.69 13.97 10.07
C GLN A 171 -8.39 12.61 10.10
N ASN A 172 -8.28 11.94 11.25
CA ASN A 172 -8.99 10.70 11.52
C ASN A 172 -10.49 10.86 11.27
N GLY A 173 -11.15 9.85 10.70
CA GLY A 173 -12.60 9.81 10.53
C GLY A 173 -13.36 10.11 11.82
N ASN A 174 -12.86 9.62 12.96
CA ASN A 174 -13.46 9.83 14.29
C ASN A 174 -13.58 11.31 14.69
N LYS A 175 -12.79 12.20 14.06
CA LYS A 175 -12.77 13.64 14.35
C LYS A 175 -13.56 14.46 13.34
N ARG A 176 -14.26 13.83 12.39
CA ARG A 176 -14.91 14.49 11.26
C ARG A 176 -16.42 14.32 11.33
N ASN A 177 -17.11 15.38 10.93
CA ASN A 177 -18.55 15.30 10.68
C ASN A 177 -18.83 14.39 9.48
N PRO A 178 -20.05 13.80 9.42
CA PRO A 178 -20.50 13.07 8.24
C PRO A 178 -20.33 13.87 6.95
N ILE A 179 -20.01 13.15 5.87
CA ILE A 179 -19.79 13.74 4.54
C ILE A 179 -20.96 13.34 3.64
N SER A 180 -21.64 14.34 3.08
CA SER A 180 -22.74 14.12 2.14
C SER A 180 -22.22 13.72 0.76
N LEU A 181 -22.61 12.54 0.31
CA LEU A 181 -22.38 11.98 -1.02
C LEU A 181 -23.72 11.74 -1.71
N LYS A 182 -24.04 12.54 -2.73
CA LYS A 182 -25.32 12.46 -3.47
C LYS A 182 -26.55 12.46 -2.55
N GLY A 183 -26.54 13.31 -1.51
CA GLY A 183 -27.61 13.41 -0.51
C GLY A 183 -27.54 12.38 0.63
N ILE A 184 -26.65 11.39 0.56
CA ILE A 184 -26.44 10.38 1.60
C ILE A 184 -25.29 10.83 2.50
N ASN A 185 -25.56 11.02 3.79
CA ASN A 185 -24.52 11.35 4.77
C ASN A 185 -23.78 10.09 5.21
N VAL A 186 -22.48 10.05 4.97
CA VAL A 186 -21.59 8.93 5.32
C VAL A 186 -20.62 9.35 6.43
N LEU A 187 -20.57 8.58 7.51
CA LEU A 187 -19.62 8.75 8.61
C LEU A 187 -18.51 7.69 8.53
N LEU A 188 -17.26 8.12 8.71
CA LEU A 188 -16.08 7.26 8.68
C LEU A 188 -15.49 7.14 10.08
N PHE A 189 -15.08 5.93 10.47
CA PHE A 189 -14.40 5.68 11.74
C PHE A 189 -13.06 4.97 11.55
N ASN A 190 -12.18 5.08 12.55
CA ASN A 190 -10.94 4.30 12.73
C ASN A 190 -10.01 4.28 11.52
N THR A 191 -9.89 5.42 10.84
CA THR A 191 -9.20 5.52 9.55
C THR A 191 -7.67 5.59 9.63
N CYS A 192 -7.10 5.56 10.83
CA CYS A 192 -5.67 5.80 11.07
C CYS A 192 -4.74 4.89 10.25
N ALA A 193 -5.13 3.63 10.01
CA ALA A 193 -4.34 2.67 9.23
C ALA A 193 -4.21 3.11 7.76
N ILE A 194 -5.32 3.47 7.10
CA ILE A 194 -5.27 3.92 5.70
C ILE A 194 -4.58 5.28 5.59
N ASP A 195 -4.81 6.17 6.56
CA ASP A 195 -4.18 7.49 6.57
C ASP A 195 -2.66 7.38 6.66
N SER A 196 -2.16 6.46 7.50
CA SER A 196 -0.73 6.16 7.60
C SER A 196 -0.12 5.70 6.27
N ILE A 197 -0.81 4.84 5.50
CA ILE A 197 -0.37 4.43 4.17
C ILE A 197 -0.34 5.64 3.20
N ILE A 198 -1.42 6.43 3.20
CA ILE A 198 -1.56 7.61 2.35
C ILE A 198 -0.45 8.61 2.64
N HIS A 199 -0.13 8.87 3.91
CA HIS A 199 0.93 9.82 4.29
C HIS A 199 2.30 9.38 3.80
N VAL A 200 2.67 8.10 3.97
CA VAL A 200 3.97 7.59 3.48
C VAL A 200 4.09 7.76 1.97
N LEU A 201 3.05 7.38 1.21
CA LEU A 201 3.07 7.48 -0.25
C LEU A 201 2.99 8.93 -0.74
N ALA A 202 2.20 9.78 -0.08
CA ALA A 202 2.10 11.20 -0.41
C ALA A 202 3.42 11.94 -0.20
N VAL A 203 4.08 11.66 0.92
CA VAL A 203 5.41 12.18 1.21
C VAL A 203 6.42 11.69 0.17
N THR A 204 6.34 10.42 -0.20
CA THR A 204 7.21 9.84 -1.22
C THR A 204 7.06 10.52 -2.57
N GLY A 205 5.83 10.67 -3.08
CA GLY A 205 5.58 11.36 -4.35
C GLY A 205 6.04 12.82 -4.32
N LYS A 206 5.93 13.49 -3.18
CA LYS A 206 6.40 14.87 -3.04
C LYS A 206 7.92 15.01 -3.08
N ASP A 207 8.63 14.03 -2.53
CA ASP A 207 10.09 14.05 -2.42
C ASP A 207 10.77 13.36 -3.60
N ASP A 208 10.04 12.59 -4.41
CA ASP A 208 10.52 11.84 -5.56
C ASP A 208 9.65 12.10 -6.82
N PRO A 209 10.09 12.99 -7.73
CA PRO A 209 9.35 13.32 -8.94
C PRO A 209 9.09 12.14 -9.88
N GLN A 210 10.01 11.16 -9.94
CA GLN A 210 9.83 9.98 -10.79
C GLN A 210 8.74 9.07 -10.22
N PHE A 211 8.71 8.91 -8.90
CA PHE A 211 7.63 8.18 -8.24
C PHE A 211 6.28 8.88 -8.39
N LEU A 212 6.23 10.22 -8.29
CA LEU A 212 5.01 10.98 -8.53
C LEU A 212 4.49 10.80 -9.96
N LYS A 213 5.38 10.83 -10.95
CA LYS A 213 5.03 10.54 -12.35
C LYS A 213 4.41 9.16 -12.47
N TYR A 214 5.05 8.14 -11.89
CA TYR A 214 4.51 6.79 -11.84
C TYR A 214 3.11 6.72 -11.19
N MET A 215 2.90 7.42 -10.08
CA MET A 215 1.59 7.44 -9.41
C MET A 215 0.49 8.08 -10.27
N LYS A 216 0.82 9.17 -11.00
CA LYS A 216 -0.13 9.86 -11.88
C LYS A 216 -0.52 9.03 -13.10
N GLU A 217 0.42 8.23 -13.61
CA GLU A 217 0.19 7.30 -14.74
C GLU A 217 -0.52 6.00 -14.31
N ASN A 218 -0.60 5.73 -13.01
CA ASN A 218 -1.20 4.51 -12.49
C ASN A 218 -2.74 4.55 -12.51
N SER A 219 -3.37 3.46 -12.93
CA SER A 219 -4.84 3.35 -12.97
C SER A 219 -5.49 3.14 -11.58
N ASN A 220 -4.70 2.78 -10.55
CA ASN A 220 -5.15 2.50 -9.19
C ASN A 220 -5.82 3.73 -8.55
N GLN A 221 -7.06 3.56 -8.08
CA GLN A 221 -7.86 4.65 -7.51
C GLN A 221 -7.26 5.24 -6.23
N THR A 222 -6.60 4.41 -5.40
CA THR A 222 -5.88 4.89 -4.21
C THR A 222 -4.73 5.81 -4.61
N MET A 223 -3.93 5.46 -5.63
CA MET A 223 -2.86 6.34 -6.12
C MET A 223 -3.41 7.67 -6.66
N LYS A 224 -4.51 7.65 -7.41
CA LYS A 224 -5.18 8.86 -7.91
C LYS A 224 -5.63 9.76 -6.76
N PHE A 225 -6.25 9.18 -5.73
CA PHE A 225 -6.63 9.90 -4.52
C PHE A 225 -5.40 10.52 -3.82
N ILE A 226 -4.29 9.76 -3.69
CA ILE A 226 -3.07 10.29 -3.06
C ILE A 226 -2.50 11.46 -3.87
N CYS A 227 -2.50 11.38 -5.21
CA CYS A 227 -2.12 12.51 -6.07
C CYS A 227 -3.01 13.75 -5.82
N GLU A 228 -4.33 13.57 -5.73
CA GLU A 228 -5.24 14.67 -5.40
C GLU A 228 -4.91 15.28 -4.02
N PHE A 229 -4.62 14.45 -3.03
CA PHE A 229 -4.24 14.90 -1.70
C PHE A 229 -2.89 15.66 -1.69
N ILE A 230 -1.90 15.21 -2.46
CA ILE A 230 -0.61 15.93 -2.62
C ILE A 230 -0.87 17.35 -3.18
N ASP A 231 -1.70 17.45 -4.22
CA ASP A 231 -1.94 18.68 -4.95
C ASP A 231 -2.78 19.68 -4.14
N LYS A 232 -3.90 19.21 -3.57
CA LYS A 232 -4.90 20.07 -2.91
C LYS A 232 -4.66 20.23 -1.41
N GLY A 233 -4.10 19.21 -0.75
CA GLY A 233 -4.00 19.12 0.71
C GLY A 233 -5.31 18.69 1.38
N PRO A 234 -5.41 18.76 2.72
CA PRO A 234 -6.55 18.24 3.48
C PRO A 234 -7.76 19.21 3.46
N VAL A 235 -8.35 19.40 2.28
CA VAL A 235 -9.53 20.24 2.06
C VAL A 235 -10.81 19.40 1.92
N THR A 236 -11.98 20.01 2.06
CA THR A 236 -13.28 19.32 2.02
C THR A 236 -13.47 18.44 0.78
N SER A 237 -13.02 18.88 -0.40
CA SER A 237 -13.09 18.06 -1.62
C SER A 237 -12.27 16.79 -1.53
N VAL A 238 -11.06 16.83 -0.96
CA VAL A 238 -10.23 15.64 -0.72
C VAL A 238 -10.92 14.70 0.27
N TYR A 239 -11.55 15.21 1.32
CA TYR A 239 -12.32 14.36 2.23
C TYR A 239 -13.53 13.70 1.55
N LYS A 240 -14.20 14.38 0.62
CA LYS A 240 -15.25 13.77 -0.21
C LYS A 240 -14.69 12.63 -1.08
N SER A 241 -13.58 12.88 -1.79
CA SER A 241 -12.92 11.85 -2.61
C SER A 241 -12.48 10.64 -1.77
N ARG A 242 -11.98 10.90 -0.56
CA ARG A 242 -11.60 9.87 0.41
C ARG A 242 -12.79 9.01 0.82
N THR A 243 -13.93 9.62 1.16
CA THR A 243 -15.15 8.88 1.51
C THR A 243 -15.62 8.03 0.33
N VAL A 244 -15.63 8.57 -0.89
CA VAL A 244 -15.98 7.79 -2.10
C VAL A 244 -15.05 6.59 -2.28
N LEU A 245 -13.73 6.80 -2.17
CA LEU A 245 -12.74 5.73 -2.26
C LEU A 245 -13.00 4.64 -1.22
N LEU A 246 -13.18 5.02 0.04
CA LEU A 246 -13.40 4.07 1.14
C LEU A 246 -14.72 3.31 1.00
N SER A 247 -15.80 3.98 0.61
CA SER A 247 -17.07 3.30 0.30
C SER A 247 -16.94 2.30 -0.84
N GLN A 248 -16.07 2.56 -1.83
CA GLN A 248 -15.84 1.62 -2.94
C GLN A 248 -14.96 0.43 -2.55
N LEU A 249 -13.90 0.66 -1.77
CA LEU A 249 -12.96 -0.38 -1.34
C LEU A 249 -13.54 -1.28 -0.22
N PHE A 250 -14.44 -0.75 0.60
CA PHE A 250 -14.97 -1.41 1.80
C PHE A 250 -16.50 -1.49 1.80
N LYS A 251 -17.10 -1.84 0.65
CA LYS A 251 -18.56 -1.94 0.47
C LYS A 251 -19.22 -2.87 1.49
N ASP A 252 -18.56 -3.98 1.80
CA ASP A 252 -18.96 -4.98 2.80
C ASP A 252 -18.94 -4.46 4.25
N ARG A 253 -18.33 -3.29 4.49
CA ARG A 253 -18.29 -2.65 5.82
C ARG A 253 -19.25 -1.48 5.96
N ILE A 254 -20.05 -1.19 4.93
CA ILE A 254 -21.05 -0.15 5.00
C ILE A 254 -22.20 -0.67 5.86
N VAL A 255 -22.43 0.00 6.99
CA VAL A 255 -23.59 -0.24 7.84
C VAL A 255 -24.60 0.85 7.57
N GLU A 256 -25.75 0.48 7.01
CA GLU A 256 -26.91 1.37 6.92
C GLU A 256 -27.50 1.51 8.32
N LYS A 257 -27.55 2.75 8.83
CA LYS A 257 -28.27 3.04 10.07
C LYS A 257 -29.75 3.14 9.76
N ASN A 258 -30.58 2.67 10.71
CA ASN A 258 -32.02 2.86 10.64
C ASN A 258 -32.35 4.34 10.41
N LYS A 259 -33.49 4.61 9.76
CA LYS A 259 -34.01 5.95 9.42
C LYS A 259 -34.11 6.92 10.61
N GLU A 260 -33.97 6.43 11.84
CA GLU A 260 -33.98 7.19 13.09
C GLU A 260 -32.67 7.97 13.33
N SER A 261 -31.55 7.59 12.70
CA SER A 261 -30.31 8.36 12.77
C SER A 261 -30.43 9.61 11.89
N VAL A 262 -30.78 10.74 12.50
CA VAL A 262 -30.93 12.03 11.81
C VAL A 262 -29.58 12.56 11.26
N LEU A 263 -28.46 12.10 11.81
CA LEU A 263 -27.13 12.68 11.53
C LEU A 263 -26.44 12.06 10.31
N TYR A 264 -26.57 10.75 10.11
CA TYR A 264 -25.95 10.03 9.00
C TYR A 264 -26.70 8.75 8.68
N ALA A 265 -26.77 8.45 7.37
CA ALA A 265 -27.43 7.27 6.85
C ALA A 265 -26.50 6.05 6.84
N ASN A 266 -25.21 6.28 6.54
CA ASN A 266 -24.24 5.20 6.39
C ASN A 266 -23.03 5.40 7.30
N GLU A 267 -22.53 4.31 7.84
CA GLU A 267 -21.30 4.24 8.63
C GLU A 267 -20.31 3.29 7.96
N ILE A 268 -19.01 3.63 8.01
CA ILE A 268 -17.92 2.74 7.60
C ILE A 268 -16.86 2.72 8.70
N ASP A 269 -16.73 1.58 9.38
CA ASP A 269 -15.66 1.34 10.34
C ASP A 269 -14.42 0.75 9.66
N MET A 270 -13.34 1.53 9.66
CA MET A 270 -12.06 1.17 9.07
C MET A 270 -11.11 0.46 10.04
N TRP A 271 -11.59 0.05 11.22
CA TRP A 271 -10.80 -0.76 12.14
C TRP A 271 -10.37 -2.07 11.45
N SER A 272 -9.10 -2.16 11.08
CA SER A 272 -8.54 -3.32 10.38
C SER A 272 -7.02 -3.41 10.55
N SER A 273 -6.49 -4.58 10.21
CA SER A 273 -5.05 -4.77 10.07
C SER A 273 -4.51 -3.98 8.88
N ILE A 274 -3.24 -3.56 8.96
CA ILE A 274 -2.56 -2.91 7.84
C ILE A 274 -2.55 -3.79 6.57
N PHE A 275 -2.50 -5.12 6.75
CA PHE A 275 -2.57 -6.11 5.68
C PHE A 275 -3.88 -6.02 4.88
N ASP A 276 -5.02 -6.00 5.56
CA ASP A 276 -6.34 -5.91 4.89
C ASP A 276 -6.47 -4.56 4.17
N ILE A 277 -6.15 -3.45 4.84
CA ILE A 277 -6.20 -2.12 4.22
C ILE A 277 -5.32 -2.06 2.98
N TRP A 278 -4.07 -2.51 3.08
CA TRP A 278 -3.13 -2.51 1.99
C TRP A 278 -3.58 -3.42 0.84
N THR A 279 -4.11 -4.61 1.14
CA THR A 279 -4.60 -5.56 0.13
C THR A 279 -5.71 -4.96 -0.73
N ARG A 280 -6.62 -4.20 -0.11
CA ARG A 280 -7.71 -3.53 -0.85
C ARG A 280 -7.20 -2.33 -1.65
N CYS A 281 -6.25 -1.59 -1.10
CA CYS A 281 -5.68 -0.43 -1.78
C CYS A 281 -4.76 -0.82 -2.94
N PHE A 282 -3.96 -1.87 -2.77
CA PHE A 282 -2.85 -2.30 -3.63
C PHE A 282 -2.81 -3.83 -3.72
N PRO A 283 -3.72 -4.46 -4.49
CA PRO A 283 -3.85 -5.92 -4.52
C PRO A 283 -2.61 -6.64 -5.07
N ASN A 284 -1.71 -5.91 -5.74
CA ASN A 284 -0.50 -6.45 -6.35
C ASN A 284 0.72 -5.65 -5.86
N SER A 285 1.36 -6.04 -4.77
CA SER A 285 2.69 -5.49 -4.41
C SER A 285 3.83 -6.35 -4.91
N ALA A 286 3.61 -7.65 -4.90
CA ALA A 286 4.50 -8.63 -5.50
C ALA A 286 3.65 -9.72 -6.16
N CYS A 287 4.29 -10.67 -6.82
CA CYS A 287 3.66 -11.88 -7.29
C CYS A 287 4.64 -13.04 -7.25
N PHE A 288 4.16 -14.22 -6.88
CA PHE A 288 4.92 -15.43 -7.12
C PHE A 288 4.82 -15.81 -8.59
N ASN A 289 5.97 -16.02 -9.22
CA ASN A 289 6.07 -16.58 -10.54
C ASN A 289 6.26 -18.09 -10.41
N HIS A 290 5.34 -18.84 -11.01
CA HIS A 290 5.32 -20.30 -10.99
C HIS A 290 5.55 -20.81 -12.40
N ASP A 291 6.65 -21.54 -12.59
CA ASP A 291 6.93 -22.25 -13.84
C ASP A 291 6.63 -23.74 -13.66
N CYS A 292 5.47 -24.17 -14.19
CA CYS A 292 4.99 -25.54 -14.07
C CYS A 292 5.02 -26.24 -15.42
N ARG A 293 5.65 -27.42 -15.49
CA ARG A 293 5.70 -28.24 -16.71
C ARG A 293 4.31 -28.67 -17.24
N ILE A 294 3.29 -28.74 -16.38
CA ILE A 294 1.92 -29.13 -16.76
C ILE A 294 1.03 -27.90 -16.97
N CYS A 295 1.08 -26.92 -16.08
CA CYS A 295 0.17 -25.77 -16.10
C CYS A 295 0.70 -24.57 -16.87
N GLY A 296 1.96 -24.63 -17.32
CA GLY A 296 2.69 -23.49 -17.84
C GLY A 296 3.01 -22.43 -16.79
N LEU A 297 3.47 -21.28 -17.30
CA LEU A 297 3.78 -20.10 -16.50
C LEU A 297 2.50 -19.48 -15.94
N HIS A 298 2.46 -19.25 -14.64
CA HIS A 298 1.38 -18.48 -14.02
C HIS A 298 1.87 -17.66 -12.83
N LYS A 299 1.13 -16.59 -12.54
CA LYS A 299 1.45 -15.67 -11.44
C LYS A 299 0.39 -15.74 -10.36
N VAL A 300 0.83 -15.70 -9.11
CA VAL A 300 -0.06 -15.58 -7.95
C VAL A 300 0.22 -14.26 -7.26
N PRO A 301 -0.76 -13.35 -7.14
CA PRO A 301 -0.55 -12.04 -6.53
C PRO A 301 -0.23 -12.18 -5.04
N VAL A 302 0.70 -11.33 -4.60
CA VAL A 302 1.13 -11.19 -3.21
C VAL A 302 0.87 -9.74 -2.81
N PRO A 303 -0.25 -9.46 -2.13
CA PRO A 303 -0.62 -8.09 -1.81
C PRO A 303 0.37 -7.43 -0.85
N MET A 304 0.94 -8.17 0.09
CA MET A 304 1.91 -7.69 1.07
C MET A 304 3.03 -8.72 1.24
N VAL A 305 4.27 -8.25 1.30
CA VAL A 305 5.45 -9.11 1.42
C VAL A 305 5.60 -9.54 2.88
N GLN A 306 5.77 -10.84 3.10
CA GLN A 306 6.03 -11.40 4.43
C GLN A 306 7.53 -11.53 4.67
N VAL A 307 7.90 -11.76 5.93
CA VAL A 307 9.30 -11.90 6.37
C VAL A 307 9.46 -13.19 7.16
N ASN A 308 10.66 -13.76 7.15
CA ASN A 308 11.00 -14.83 8.07
C ASN A 308 11.23 -14.25 9.47
N HIS A 309 10.28 -14.49 10.38
CA HIS A 309 10.32 -13.94 11.74
C HIS A 309 11.55 -14.40 12.53
N LYS A 310 12.04 -15.62 12.31
CA LYS A 310 13.22 -16.17 13.01
C LYS A 310 14.47 -15.37 12.70
N ILE A 311 14.71 -15.10 11.41
CA ILE A 311 15.85 -14.29 10.95
C ILE A 311 15.82 -12.90 11.58
N LEU A 312 14.63 -12.28 11.65
CA LEU A 312 14.47 -10.97 12.27
C LEU A 312 14.62 -11.00 13.80
N TRP A 313 14.22 -12.08 14.48
CA TRP A 313 14.45 -12.21 15.92
C TRP A 313 15.92 -12.34 16.27
N GLU A 314 16.71 -13.00 15.43
CA GLU A 314 18.14 -13.26 15.65
C GLU A 314 19.01 -12.08 15.23
N GLY A 315 18.71 -11.44 14.10
CA GLY A 315 19.53 -10.36 13.53
C GLY A 315 18.90 -8.97 13.50
N GLY A 316 17.69 -8.81 14.03
CA GLY A 316 16.92 -7.58 13.94
C GLY A 316 16.58 -7.20 12.50
N TYR A 317 16.18 -5.95 12.29
CA TYR A 317 15.83 -5.45 10.95
C TYR A 317 17.05 -5.23 10.02
N SER A 318 18.28 -5.36 10.53
CA SER A 318 19.48 -5.41 9.68
C SER A 318 19.46 -6.59 8.70
N LYS A 319 18.70 -7.65 9.04
CA LYS A 319 18.51 -8.86 8.24
C LYS A 319 17.21 -8.86 7.42
N LEU A 320 16.60 -7.68 7.19
CA LEU A 320 15.33 -7.59 6.48
C LEU A 320 15.39 -8.19 5.07
N GLU A 321 16.44 -7.88 4.31
CA GLU A 321 16.62 -8.43 2.97
C GLU A 321 16.73 -9.95 2.98
N GLU A 322 17.61 -10.50 3.84
CA GLU A 322 17.77 -11.94 4.04
C GLU A 322 16.44 -12.61 4.41
N SER A 323 15.65 -11.98 5.30
CA SER A 323 14.37 -12.52 5.75
C SER A 323 13.31 -12.64 4.65
N ILE A 324 13.42 -11.85 3.57
CA ILE A 324 12.52 -11.87 2.41
C ILE A 324 13.01 -12.88 1.36
N SER A 325 14.32 -12.98 1.16
CA SER A 325 14.89 -13.87 0.14
C SER A 325 14.64 -15.36 0.42
N THR A 326 14.30 -15.73 1.66
CA THR A 326 13.98 -17.12 2.04
C THR A 326 12.71 -17.71 1.43
N PHE A 327 11.85 -16.90 0.79
CA PHE A 327 10.59 -17.38 0.21
C PHE A 327 10.74 -18.04 -1.17
N ASP A 328 11.90 -17.90 -1.80
CA ASP A 328 12.22 -18.61 -3.03
C ASP A 328 12.51 -20.07 -2.70
N SER A 329 11.65 -20.96 -3.19
CA SER A 329 11.70 -22.37 -2.81
C SER A 329 11.07 -23.29 -3.86
N LYS A 330 11.39 -24.57 -3.76
CA LYS A 330 10.69 -25.63 -4.50
C LYS A 330 9.39 -25.94 -3.77
N ILE A 331 8.26 -25.73 -4.43
CA ILE A 331 6.94 -26.05 -3.88
C ILE A 331 6.16 -26.96 -4.83
N ARG A 332 5.14 -27.62 -4.31
CA ARG A 332 4.16 -28.33 -5.14
C ARG A 332 3.28 -27.31 -5.88
N CYS A 333 3.13 -27.45 -7.19
CA CYS A 333 2.35 -26.54 -8.03
C CYS A 333 0.95 -26.33 -7.44
N THR A 334 0.55 -25.07 -7.25
CA THR A 334 -0.72 -24.76 -6.58
C THR A 334 -1.96 -25.07 -7.43
N LYS A 335 -1.80 -25.20 -8.76
CA LYS A 335 -2.88 -25.53 -9.71
C LYS A 335 -3.08 -27.05 -9.85
N CYS A 336 -2.09 -27.77 -10.40
CA CYS A 336 -2.23 -29.21 -10.65
C CYS A 336 -1.93 -30.08 -9.43
N LYS A 337 -1.17 -29.60 -8.44
CA LYS A 337 -0.69 -30.40 -7.29
C LYS A 337 0.21 -31.59 -7.64
N LEU A 338 0.57 -31.80 -8.90
CA LEU A 338 1.33 -32.98 -9.35
C LEU A 338 2.85 -32.77 -9.44
N THR A 339 3.31 -31.54 -9.67
CA THR A 339 4.73 -31.26 -9.94
C THR A 339 5.35 -30.35 -8.90
N MET A 340 6.64 -30.57 -8.63
CA MET A 340 7.46 -29.60 -7.92
C MET A 340 7.91 -28.52 -8.88
N ILE A 341 7.76 -27.26 -8.47
CA ILE A 341 8.07 -26.07 -9.26
C ILE A 341 9.01 -25.17 -8.47
N ASN A 342 9.88 -24.45 -9.19
CA ASN A 342 10.63 -23.35 -8.60
C ASN A 342 9.70 -22.15 -8.52
N ARG A 343 9.49 -21.64 -7.31
CA ARG A 343 8.75 -20.41 -7.07
C ARG A 343 9.75 -19.28 -6.86
N SER A 344 9.57 -18.19 -7.61
CA SER A 344 10.32 -16.94 -7.42
C SER A 344 9.37 -15.80 -7.10
N LEU A 345 9.74 -14.94 -6.15
CA LEU A 345 8.95 -13.76 -5.80
C LEU A 345 9.36 -12.56 -6.65
N LEU A 346 8.45 -11.99 -7.44
CA LEU A 346 8.67 -10.79 -8.25
C LEU A 346 8.04 -9.56 -7.59
N PHE A 347 8.76 -8.46 -7.48
CA PHE A 347 8.33 -7.25 -6.77
C PHE A 347 7.90 -6.13 -7.72
N ASN A 348 6.84 -5.41 -7.37
CA ASN A 348 6.43 -4.19 -8.09
C ASN A 348 7.26 -2.98 -7.65
N ARG A 349 6.99 -1.81 -8.25
CA ARG A 349 7.71 -0.57 -7.96
C ARG A 349 7.45 -0.01 -6.56
N CYS A 350 6.34 -0.38 -5.94
CA CYS A 350 5.99 -0.01 -4.58
C CYS A 350 5.58 -1.27 -3.84
N ILE A 351 6.22 -1.54 -2.71
CA ILE A 351 5.97 -2.72 -1.90
C ILE A 351 5.70 -2.33 -0.46
N CYS A 352 4.84 -3.09 0.20
CA CYS A 352 4.64 -3.04 1.64
C CYS A 352 5.06 -4.38 2.23
N ILE A 353 5.84 -4.33 3.30
CA ILE A 353 6.36 -5.50 4.01
C ILE A 353 5.74 -5.51 5.40
N GLU A 354 5.14 -6.63 5.78
CA GLU A 354 4.53 -6.85 7.09
C GLU A 354 5.63 -7.09 8.14
N LEU A 355 5.67 -6.28 9.18
CA LEU A 355 6.70 -6.33 10.23
C LEU A 355 6.13 -6.49 11.64
N ASN A 356 4.86 -6.88 11.79
CA ASN A 356 4.25 -7.25 13.08
C ASN A 356 4.82 -8.58 13.60
N VAL A 357 6.11 -8.55 13.92
CA VAL A 357 6.92 -9.68 14.34
C VAL A 357 6.86 -9.74 15.87
N GLN A 358 6.08 -10.70 16.38
CA GLN A 358 5.89 -10.90 17.82
C GLN A 358 6.68 -12.12 18.29
N LYS A 359 7.49 -11.94 19.32
CA LYS A 359 8.14 -13.03 20.04
C LYS A 359 7.25 -13.42 21.21
N LEU A 360 6.84 -14.68 21.30
CA LEU A 360 5.89 -15.23 22.28
C LEU A 360 6.05 -14.69 23.72
N LYS A 361 7.27 -14.41 24.17
CA LYS A 361 7.58 -13.95 25.53
C LYS A 361 8.15 -12.53 25.64
N SER A 362 8.57 -11.93 24.52
CA SER A 362 9.29 -10.64 24.53
C SER A 362 8.47 -9.51 23.90
N GLY A 363 7.24 -9.81 23.50
CA GLY A 363 6.39 -8.88 22.79
C GLY A 363 6.91 -8.60 21.38
N PRO A 364 6.53 -7.45 20.81
CA PRO A 364 6.88 -7.08 19.44
C PRO A 364 8.36 -6.69 19.31
N LEU A 365 8.95 -6.96 18.15
CA LEU A 365 10.27 -6.43 17.83
C LEU A 365 10.21 -4.90 17.72
N THR A 366 11.20 -4.22 18.30
CA THR A 366 11.34 -2.76 18.25
C THR A 366 12.70 -2.40 17.68
N CYS A 367 12.83 -1.18 17.13
CA CYS A 367 14.10 -0.66 16.66
C CYS A 367 14.10 0.86 16.63
N LYS A 368 15.27 1.49 16.48
CA LYS A 368 15.33 2.92 16.14
C LYS A 368 15.01 3.12 14.67
N LEU A 369 14.46 4.28 14.32
CA LEU A 369 14.22 4.65 12.92
C LEU A 369 15.47 4.52 12.03
N ARG A 370 16.65 4.85 12.57
CA ARG A 370 17.94 4.73 11.86
C ARG A 370 18.41 3.30 11.62
N ASP A 371 17.91 2.34 12.40
CA ASP A 371 18.35 0.94 12.33
C ASP A 371 17.60 0.16 11.22
N MET A 372 16.51 0.72 10.69
CA MET A 372 15.80 0.15 9.54
C MET A 372 16.61 0.39 8.25
N PRO A 373 16.88 -0.64 7.43
CA PRO A 373 17.72 -0.50 6.25
C PRO A 373 17.15 0.54 5.28
N ALA A 374 18.01 1.48 4.88
CA ALA A 374 17.65 2.57 3.99
C ALA A 374 17.36 2.10 2.56
N ILE A 375 18.13 1.10 2.13
CA ILE A 375 18.07 0.47 0.84
C ILE A 375 18.15 -1.04 1.09
N ILE A 376 17.34 -1.80 0.37
CA ILE A 376 17.42 -3.26 0.29
C ILE A 376 17.48 -3.65 -1.19
N GLN A 377 18.13 -4.76 -1.51
CA GLN A 377 18.23 -5.31 -2.86
C GLN A 377 17.27 -6.50 -3.00
N LEU A 378 16.32 -6.40 -3.94
CA LEU A 378 15.35 -7.46 -4.23
C LEU A 378 15.32 -7.70 -5.74
N ASN A 379 15.60 -8.93 -6.18
CA ASN A 379 15.68 -9.32 -7.60
C ASN A 379 16.54 -8.38 -8.45
N ASN A 380 17.75 -8.06 -8.00
CA ASN A 380 18.67 -7.13 -8.66
C ASN A 380 18.16 -5.68 -8.77
N PHE A 381 17.12 -5.31 -8.03
CA PHE A 381 16.65 -3.94 -7.96
C PHE A 381 16.84 -3.38 -6.56
N ASN A 382 17.29 -2.13 -6.48
CA ASN A 382 17.39 -1.40 -5.23
C ASN A 382 16.04 -0.80 -4.87
N TYR A 383 15.63 -1.00 -3.62
CA TYR A 383 14.41 -0.49 -3.04
C TYR A 383 14.76 0.45 -1.91
N ARG A 384 14.24 1.68 -1.95
CA ARG A 384 14.45 2.71 -0.94
C ARG A 384 13.33 2.70 0.09
N LEU A 385 13.68 2.71 1.37
CA LEU A 385 12.74 2.87 2.48
C LEU A 385 12.06 4.24 2.41
N ARG A 386 10.74 4.25 2.46
CA ARG A 386 9.92 5.47 2.43
C ARG A 386 9.24 5.79 3.74
N GLY A 387 8.80 4.77 4.46
CA GLY A 387 8.24 4.99 5.78
C GLY A 387 8.02 3.70 6.55
N ILE A 388 7.85 3.90 7.86
CA ILE A 388 7.52 2.87 8.85
C ILE A 388 6.13 3.22 9.39
N ILE A 389 5.24 2.23 9.43
CA ILE A 389 3.93 2.33 10.05
C ILE A 389 4.00 1.61 11.39
N GLU A 390 3.65 2.30 12.47
CA GLU A 390 3.60 1.76 13.82
C GLU A 390 2.15 1.64 14.28
N CYS A 391 1.82 0.54 14.98
CA CYS A 391 0.53 0.33 15.64
C CYS A 391 0.71 0.27 17.16
N GLU A 392 0.22 1.30 17.85
CA GLU A 392 0.30 1.43 19.30
C GLU A 392 -1.12 1.59 19.87
N ALA A 393 -1.53 0.68 20.76
CA ALA A 393 -2.87 0.68 21.39
C ALA A 393 -4.04 0.84 20.38
N GLY A 394 -3.97 0.16 19.24
CA GLY A 394 -4.99 0.21 18.19
C GLY A 394 -4.95 1.48 17.32
N HIS A 395 -4.01 2.38 17.56
CA HIS A 395 -3.80 3.59 16.76
C HIS A 395 -2.61 3.42 15.81
N PHE A 396 -2.81 3.77 14.54
CA PHE A 396 -1.74 3.73 13.53
C PHE A 396 -1.18 5.13 13.30
N LYS A 397 0.15 5.21 13.24
CA LYS A 397 0.89 6.42 12.88
C LYS A 397 2.01 6.06 11.91
N SER A 398 2.44 7.03 11.11
CA SER A 398 3.49 6.82 10.13
C SER A 398 4.70 7.72 10.34
N TYR A 399 5.88 7.11 10.28
CA TYR A 399 7.17 7.77 10.24
C TYR A 399 7.63 7.80 8.80
N CYS A 400 7.58 8.97 8.18
CA CYS A 400 7.94 9.14 6.78
C CYS A 400 9.39 9.63 6.67
N ARG A 401 10.20 8.93 5.88
CA ARG A 401 11.57 9.33 5.57
C ARG A 401 11.54 10.39 4.47
N ARG A 402 12.15 11.54 4.75
CA ARG A 402 12.24 12.67 3.83
C ARG A 402 13.60 12.71 3.13
N GLY A 403 13.72 13.57 2.11
CA GLY A 403 15.04 13.96 1.58
C GLY A 403 15.99 14.42 2.69
N GLN A 404 17.31 14.31 2.48
CA GLN A 404 18.34 14.64 3.50
C GLN A 404 18.27 13.78 4.79
N ASN A 405 17.70 12.58 4.73
CA ASN A 405 17.73 11.57 5.81
C ASN A 405 17.09 12.00 7.15
N TYR A 406 16.18 12.97 7.15
CA TYR A 406 15.37 13.27 8.34
C TYR A 406 14.00 12.59 8.28
N TRP A 407 13.35 12.47 9.44
CA TRP A 407 12.07 11.81 9.59
C TRP A 407 10.97 12.81 9.94
N SER A 408 9.76 12.54 9.47
CA SER A 408 8.55 13.27 9.86
C SER A 408 7.48 12.30 10.32
N LEU A 409 6.91 12.54 11.49
CA LEU A 409 5.78 11.80 12.04
C LEU A 409 4.47 12.42 11.56
N TYR A 410 3.63 11.56 11.01
CA TYR A 410 2.24 11.85 10.67
C TYR A 410 1.35 11.03 11.61
N ASP A 411 0.72 11.75 12.53
CA ASP A 411 -0.25 11.24 13.48
C ASP A 411 -1.56 12.00 13.24
N ASP A 412 -2.63 11.29 12.85
CA ASP A 412 -3.93 11.91 12.55
C ASP A 412 -4.62 12.53 13.78
N LYS A 413 -4.06 12.29 14.98
CA LYS A 413 -4.47 12.96 16.21
C LYS A 413 -3.88 14.37 16.29
N ALA A 414 -2.76 14.65 15.62
CA ALA A 414 -2.10 15.94 15.58
C ALA A 414 -2.64 16.85 14.45
N THR A 415 -2.39 18.15 14.55
CA THR A 415 -2.79 19.14 13.53
C THR A 415 -1.75 19.29 12.42
N THR A 416 -0.49 18.99 12.71
CA THR A 416 0.64 19.14 11.78
C THR A 416 1.66 18.03 11.95
N ALA A 417 2.39 17.73 10.87
CA ALA A 417 3.45 16.74 10.92
C ALA A 417 4.65 17.28 11.71
N THR A 418 5.25 16.44 12.55
CA THR A 418 6.37 16.81 13.42
C THR A 418 7.67 16.19 12.92
N LYS A 419 8.79 16.91 13.04
CA LYS A 419 10.11 16.34 12.75
C LYS A 419 10.48 15.40 13.90
N VAL A 420 11.03 14.23 13.57
CA VAL A 420 11.44 13.23 14.58
C VAL A 420 12.91 12.88 14.38
N LEU A 421 13.59 12.62 15.50
CA LEU A 421 14.98 12.17 15.50
C LEU A 421 15.09 10.73 15.01
N SER A 422 16.15 10.42 14.27
CA SER A 422 16.41 9.08 13.77
C SER A 422 16.71 8.06 14.88
N SER A 423 16.98 8.53 16.10
CA SER A 423 17.16 7.72 17.30
C SER A 423 15.85 7.30 17.99
N LYS A 424 14.69 7.76 17.52
CA LYS A 424 13.38 7.38 18.08
C LYS A 424 13.15 5.88 17.92
N ASP A 425 12.87 5.21 19.03
CA ASP A 425 12.39 3.83 19.04
C ASP A 425 10.95 3.75 18.51
N VAL A 426 10.71 2.73 17.69
CA VAL A 426 9.42 2.41 17.09
C VAL A 426 9.17 0.91 17.17
N LYS A 427 7.90 0.54 17.11
CA LYS A 427 7.37 -0.81 16.94
C LYS A 427 6.77 -0.95 15.54
N PRO A 428 7.55 -1.37 14.53
CA PRO A 428 7.06 -1.47 13.17
C PRO A 428 5.92 -2.50 13.05
N ASP A 429 4.79 -2.10 12.48
CA ASP A 429 3.73 -3.01 12.03
C ASP A 429 3.88 -3.30 10.53
N ALA A 430 4.32 -2.30 9.76
CA ALA A 430 4.69 -2.43 8.36
C ALA A 430 5.73 -1.40 7.91
N VAL A 431 6.37 -1.66 6.77
CA VAL A 431 7.24 -0.69 6.08
C VAL A 431 6.91 -0.62 4.60
N ILE A 432 7.08 0.55 4.02
CA ILE A 432 6.88 0.78 2.58
C ILE A 432 8.23 1.12 1.95
N PHE A 433 8.52 0.41 0.86
CA PHE A 433 9.67 0.62 0.01
C PHE A 433 9.23 0.93 -1.42
N THR A 434 10.04 1.72 -2.13
CA THR A 434 9.86 1.93 -3.58
C THR A 434 11.14 1.63 -4.31
N ARG A 435 11.03 1.03 -5.49
CA ARG A 435 12.16 0.81 -6.40
C ARG A 435 12.80 2.14 -6.79
N ILE A 436 14.13 2.20 -6.74
CA ILE A 436 14.93 3.29 -7.27
C ILE A 436 15.00 3.08 -8.79
N LEU A 437 14.60 4.10 -9.55
CA LEU A 437 14.55 4.06 -11.02
C LEU A 437 15.84 4.60 -11.65
#